data_AF-A0A2A3DBS2-F1
#
_entry.id   AF-A0A2A3DBS2-F1
#
_cell.length_a   1.000
_cell.length_b   1.000
_cell.length_c   1.000
_cell.angle_alpha   90.00
_cell.angle_beta   90.00
_cell.angle_gamma   90.00
#
_symmetry.space_group_name_H-M   'P 1'
#
loop_
_entity.id
_entity.type
_entity.pdbx_description
1 polymer ?
#
loop_
_entity_poly.entity_id
_entity_poly.type
_entity_poly.pdbx_seq_one_letter_code
_entity_poly.pdbx_strand_id
1 'polypeptide(L)'
;MSEDEIDLRCPQTVADNAAKGLRLRKQFGRGGTDIGVARATELKERRNLSPSAIRRMVSYFARHEVDKRGKNYGNEENPSAGYIAWLLWGGDEGRAWALEMKKKVGNAPDISAASGGLASWNCFTKNL
;
A
#
# COMPACT_ATOMS: atom_id res chain seq x y z
N MET A 1 13.45 -2.21 -21.78
CA MET A 1 13.45 -1.30 -20.61
C MET A 1 12.93 0.03 -21.09
N SER A 2 11.75 0.48 -20.66
CA SER A 2 11.36 1.90 -20.58
C SER A 2 9.84 2.04 -20.64
N GLU A 3 9.22 2.28 -19.49
CA GLU A 3 8.05 3.14 -19.39
C GLU A 3 8.35 4.01 -18.17
N ASP A 4 8.46 5.31 -18.40
CA ASP A 4 8.62 6.40 -17.42
C ASP A 4 8.50 5.94 -15.97
N GLU A 5 9.65 5.65 -15.33
CA GLU A 5 9.72 5.10 -13.97
C GLU A 5 9.16 6.13 -13.00
N ILE A 6 7.85 6.12 -12.80
CA ILE A 6 7.18 6.95 -11.79
C ILE A 6 7.88 6.65 -10.47
N ASP A 7 8.53 7.66 -9.90
CA ASP A 7 9.17 7.53 -8.61
C ASP A 7 8.10 7.35 -7.54
N LEU A 8 7.99 6.11 -7.06
CA LEU A 8 7.06 5.68 -6.03
C LEU A 8 7.77 5.52 -4.68
N ARG A 9 8.87 6.25 -4.47
CA ARG A 9 9.46 6.41 -3.14
C ARG A 9 8.56 7.28 -2.28
N CYS A 10 8.39 6.88 -1.02
CA CYS A 10 7.56 7.63 -0.11
C CYS A 10 8.26 8.92 0.38
N PRO A 11 7.48 9.96 0.74
CA PRO A 11 7.98 11.12 1.45
C PRO A 11 8.57 10.75 2.81
N GLN A 12 9.44 11.62 3.35
CA GLN A 12 10.10 11.38 4.64
C GLN A 12 9.10 11.20 5.79
N THR A 13 8.01 11.97 5.79
CA THR A 13 6.95 11.87 6.82
C THR A 13 6.29 10.49 6.86
N VAL A 14 6.09 9.85 5.70
CA VAL A 14 5.56 8.48 5.60
C VAL A 14 6.55 7.47 6.15
N ALA A 15 7.85 7.64 5.87
CA ALA A 15 8.90 6.80 6.40
C ALA A 15 9.03 6.92 7.93
N ASP A 16 8.92 8.14 8.47
CA ASP A 16 8.97 8.41 9.90
C ASP A 16 7.78 7.79 10.64
N ASN A 17 6.58 7.86 10.06
CA ASN A 17 5.40 7.17 10.56
C ASN A 17 5.57 5.66 10.60
N ALA A 18 6.09 5.07 9.52
CA ALA A 18 6.38 3.64 9.45
C ALA A 18 7.39 3.22 10.52
N ALA A 19 8.45 4.02 10.72
CA ALA A 19 9.43 3.81 11.77
C ALA A 19 8.81 3.91 13.18
N LYS A 20 7.92 4.90 13.42
CA LYS A 20 7.15 5.02 14.66
C LYS A 20 6.27 3.78 14.89
N GLY A 21 5.57 3.30 13.86
CA GLY A 21 4.75 2.08 13.91
C GLY A 21 5.57 0.85 14.31
N LEU A 22 6.74 0.65 13.71
CA LEU A 22 7.66 -0.45 14.06
C LEU A 22 8.12 -0.37 15.52
N ARG A 23 8.47 0.83 15.99
CA ARG A 23 8.86 1.06 17.40
C ARG A 23 7.71 0.72 18.36
N LEU A 24 6.50 1.20 18.08
CA LEU A 24 5.33 0.93 18.92
C LEU A 24 4.96 -0.56 18.92
N ARG A 25 5.05 -1.23 17.76
CA ARG A 25 4.84 -2.68 17.69
C ARG A 25 5.85 -3.44 18.55
N LYS A 26 7.14 -3.03 18.53
CA LYS A 26 8.19 -3.62 19.37
C LYS A 26 7.90 -3.41 20.86
N GLN A 27 7.39 -2.24 21.24
CA GLN A 27 7.09 -1.89 22.63
C GLN A 27 5.83 -2.59 23.17
N PHE A 28 4.75 -2.63 22.39
CA PHE A 28 3.44 -3.09 22.85
C PHE A 28 3.07 -4.50 22.38
N GLY A 29 3.87 -5.13 21.51
CA GLY A 29 3.66 -6.50 21.04
C GLY A 29 2.39 -6.71 20.20
N ARG A 30 1.80 -5.65 19.65
CA ARG A 30 0.53 -5.71 18.90
C ARG A 30 0.53 -4.77 17.70
N GLY A 31 -0.41 -5.00 16.78
CA GLY A 31 -0.64 -4.16 15.59
C GLY A 31 0.03 -4.68 14.33
N GLY A 32 -0.77 -4.83 13.27
CA GLY A 32 -0.35 -5.29 11.95
C GLY A 32 -0.01 -6.77 11.87
N THR A 33 -0.03 -7.31 10.65
CA THR A 33 0.51 -8.63 10.30
C THR A 33 1.96 -8.50 9.84
N ASP A 34 2.64 -9.62 9.56
CA ASP A 34 3.99 -9.61 9.01
C ASP A 34 4.07 -8.87 7.66
N ILE A 35 2.97 -8.86 6.89
CA ILE A 35 2.84 -8.05 5.66
C ILE A 35 2.93 -6.55 6.00
N GLY A 36 2.28 -6.11 7.08
CA GLY A 36 2.36 -4.73 7.55
C GLY A 36 3.75 -4.36 8.05
N VAL A 37 4.45 -5.28 8.71
CA VAL A 37 5.84 -5.09 9.17
C VAL A 37 6.80 -4.98 7.98
N ALA A 38 6.66 -5.86 7.00
CA ALA A 38 7.43 -5.81 5.76
C ALA A 38 7.20 -4.48 5.05
N ARG A 39 5.93 -4.06 4.90
CA ARG A 39 5.61 -2.75 4.29
C ARG A 39 6.20 -1.58 5.07
N ALA A 40 6.11 -1.59 6.39
CA ALA A 40 6.71 -0.54 7.21
C ALA A 40 8.23 -0.46 7.02
N THR A 41 8.89 -1.60 6.84
CA THR A 41 10.34 -1.67 6.57
C THR A 41 10.66 -1.08 5.19
N GLU A 42 9.91 -1.44 4.15
CA GLU A 42 10.06 -0.87 2.80
C GLU A 42 9.87 0.65 2.80
N LEU A 43 8.85 1.15 3.51
CA LEU A 43 8.56 2.58 3.65
C LEU A 43 9.64 3.32 4.46
N LYS A 44 10.08 2.74 5.58
CA LYS A 44 11.16 3.31 6.41
C LYS A 44 12.45 3.48 5.60
N GLU A 45 12.80 2.50 4.79
CA GLU A 45 13.97 2.52 3.92
C GLU A 45 13.77 3.34 2.65
N ARG A 46 12.56 3.89 2.45
CA ARG A 46 12.17 4.69 1.28
C ARG A 46 12.48 3.98 -0.03
N ARG A 47 12.24 2.66 -0.07
CA ARG A 47 12.39 1.86 -1.30
C ARG A 47 11.39 2.34 -2.35
N ASN A 48 11.77 2.23 -3.62
CA ASN A 48 10.83 2.46 -4.71
C ASN A 48 9.77 1.34 -4.70
N LEU A 49 8.50 1.69 -4.51
CA LEU A 49 7.42 0.72 -4.44
C LEU A 49 6.89 0.38 -5.84
N SER A 50 6.36 -0.83 -6.01
CA SER A 50 5.65 -1.16 -7.25
C SER A 50 4.26 -0.51 -7.31
N PRO A 51 3.71 -0.27 -8.52
CA PRO A 51 2.31 0.13 -8.71
C PRO A 51 1.31 -0.76 -7.95
N SER A 52 1.57 -2.08 -7.94
CA SER A 52 0.76 -3.05 -7.19
C SER A 52 0.81 -2.83 -5.68
N ALA A 53 1.97 -2.42 -5.14
CA ALA A 53 2.14 -2.13 -3.72
C ALA A 53 1.33 -0.89 -3.32
N ILE A 54 1.30 0.16 -4.15
CA ILE A 54 0.47 1.36 -3.96
C ILE A 54 -1.02 0.99 -3.96
N ARG A 55 -1.48 0.19 -4.95
CA ARG A 55 -2.88 -0.30 -4.99
C ARG A 55 -3.24 -1.04 -3.69
N ARG A 56 -2.34 -1.88 -3.16
CA ARG A 56 -2.52 -2.56 -1.86
C ARG A 56 -2.61 -1.58 -0.67
N MET A 57 -1.81 -0.51 -0.66
CA MET A 57 -1.89 0.51 0.39
C MET A 57 -3.27 1.18 0.40
N VAL A 58 -3.75 1.58 -0.77
CA VAL A 58 -5.08 2.20 -0.89
C VAL A 58 -6.18 1.25 -0.40
N SER A 59 -6.16 -0.02 -0.83
CA SER A 59 -7.12 -1.03 -0.36
C SER A 59 -7.00 -1.33 1.13
N TYR A 60 -5.82 -1.20 1.73
CA TYR A 60 -5.63 -1.31 3.17
C TYR A 60 -6.32 -0.16 3.89
N PHE A 61 -6.00 1.08 3.54
CA PHE A 61 -6.55 2.26 4.22
C PHE A 61 -8.07 2.37 4.09
N ALA A 62 -8.64 2.02 2.94
CA ALA A 62 -10.09 2.06 2.74
C ALA A 62 -10.86 1.12 3.69
N ARG A 63 -10.28 -0.05 4.02
CA ARG A 63 -10.92 -1.03 4.91
C ARG A 63 -10.71 -0.74 6.40
N HIS A 64 -9.61 -0.07 6.74
CA HIS A 64 -9.22 0.18 8.14
C HIS A 64 -9.49 1.63 8.58
N GLU A 65 -10.17 2.44 7.75
CA GLU A 65 -10.61 3.78 8.15
C GLU A 65 -11.59 3.73 9.33
N VAL A 66 -12.37 2.65 9.44
CA VAL A 66 -13.26 2.40 10.59
C VAL A 66 -12.50 2.21 11.91
N ASP A 67 -11.24 1.73 11.87
CA ASP A 67 -10.43 1.48 13.07
C ASP A 67 -10.10 2.79 13.81
N LYS A 68 -10.17 3.93 13.12
CA LYS A 68 -10.01 5.27 13.71
C LYS A 68 -11.04 5.57 14.80
N ARG A 69 -12.20 4.91 14.74
CA ARG A 69 -13.30 5.06 15.71
C ARG A 69 -13.15 4.14 16.92
N GLY A 70 -12.13 3.27 16.93
CA GLY A 70 -11.87 2.34 18.02
C GLY A 70 -11.39 3.05 19.29
N LYS A 71 -11.60 2.41 20.45
CA LYS A 71 -11.07 2.91 21.73
C LYS A 71 -9.54 3.00 21.67
N ASN A 72 -8.98 4.06 22.25
CA ASN A 72 -7.54 4.35 22.32
C ASN A 72 -6.84 4.47 20.95
N TYR A 73 -7.57 4.79 19.89
CA TYR A 73 -6.94 5.15 18.63
C TYR A 73 -6.11 6.43 18.80
N GLY A 74 -4.82 6.37 18.50
CA GLY A 74 -3.91 7.52 18.65
C GLY A 74 -3.52 7.87 20.09
N ASN A 75 -3.86 7.03 21.09
CA ASN A 75 -3.40 7.25 22.46
C ASN A 75 -1.86 7.08 22.53
N GLU A 76 -1.17 8.09 23.07
CA GLU A 76 0.30 8.12 23.10
C GLU A 76 0.92 7.14 24.12
N GLU A 77 0.20 6.84 25.21
CA GLU A 77 0.65 5.95 26.28
C GLU A 77 0.25 4.48 26.03
N ASN A 78 -0.91 4.25 25.41
CA ASN A 78 -1.45 2.92 25.13
C ASN A 78 -2.19 2.88 23.78
N PRO A 79 -1.46 2.98 22.66
CA PRO A 79 -2.08 3.01 21.34
C PRO A 79 -2.81 1.70 21.02
N SER A 80 -3.96 1.83 20.36
CA SER A 80 -4.70 0.67 19.86
C SER A 80 -3.90 -0.12 18.82
N ALA A 81 -4.19 -1.41 18.68
CA ALA A 81 -3.57 -2.24 17.65
C ALA A 81 -3.85 -1.70 16.22
N GLY A 82 -5.04 -1.12 16.01
CA GLY A 82 -5.41 -0.46 14.76
C GLY A 82 -4.57 0.78 14.48
N TYR A 83 -4.26 1.60 15.49
CA TYR A 83 -3.38 2.76 15.33
C TYR A 83 -1.93 2.36 15.00
N ILE A 84 -1.40 1.34 15.67
CA ILE A 84 -0.06 0.82 15.34
C ILE A 84 -0.04 0.28 13.91
N ALA A 85 -1.05 -0.50 13.52
CA ALA A 85 -1.17 -1.00 12.15
C ALA A 85 -1.26 0.14 11.14
N TRP A 86 -2.05 1.18 11.42
CA TRP A 86 -2.17 2.37 10.58
C TRP A 86 -0.82 3.06 10.36
N LEU A 87 -0.02 3.21 11.42
CA LEU A 87 1.33 3.78 11.34
C LEU A 87 2.29 2.90 10.54
N LEU A 88 2.22 1.56 10.65
CA LEU A 88 3.04 0.64 9.83
C LEU A 88 2.83 0.86 8.33
N TRP A 89 1.62 1.26 7.91
CA TRP A 89 1.32 1.57 6.52
C TRP A 89 1.63 3.03 6.14
N GLY A 90 2.15 3.84 7.07
CA GLY A 90 2.61 5.21 6.81
C GLY A 90 1.68 6.30 7.35
N GLY A 91 0.64 5.95 8.11
CA GLY A 91 -0.24 6.94 8.72
C GLY A 91 -1.16 7.65 7.73
N ASP A 92 -1.67 8.82 8.13
CA ASP A 92 -2.57 9.62 7.31
C ASP A 92 -1.86 10.21 6.09
N GLU A 93 -0.59 10.57 6.27
CA GLU A 93 0.33 10.98 5.22
C GLU A 93 0.55 9.85 4.21
N GLY A 94 0.71 8.62 4.69
CA GLY A 94 0.83 7.43 3.84
C GLY A 94 -0.44 7.16 3.03
N ARG A 95 -1.62 7.37 3.63
CA ARG A 95 -2.91 7.28 2.94
C ARG A 95 -3.04 8.33 1.85
N ALA A 96 -2.77 9.60 2.17
CA ALA A 96 -2.85 10.71 1.22
C ALA A 96 -1.89 10.49 0.04
N TRP A 97 -0.64 10.14 0.33
CA TRP A 97 0.37 9.82 -0.67
C TRP A 97 -0.03 8.64 -1.56
N ALA A 98 -0.49 7.53 -0.98
CA ALA A 98 -0.90 6.36 -1.77
C ALA A 98 -2.09 6.67 -2.70
N LEU A 99 -3.03 7.50 -2.27
CA LEU A 99 -4.15 7.95 -3.11
C LEU A 99 -3.67 8.83 -4.27
N GLU A 100 -2.70 9.72 -4.03
CA GLU A 100 -2.08 10.53 -5.08
C GLU A 100 -1.33 9.65 -6.10
N MET A 101 -0.49 8.73 -5.62
CA MET A 101 0.27 7.83 -6.48
C MET A 101 -0.65 6.91 -7.28
N LYS A 102 -1.76 6.43 -6.70
CA LYS A 102 -2.75 5.64 -7.43
C LYS A 102 -3.33 6.39 -8.63
N LYS A 103 -3.54 7.71 -8.54
CA LYS A 103 -4.00 8.53 -9.68
C LYS A 103 -2.94 8.60 -10.77
N LYS A 104 -1.67 8.81 -10.39
CA LYS A 104 -0.53 8.84 -11.34
C LYS A 104 -0.37 7.50 -12.06
N VAL A 105 -0.47 6.40 -11.32
CA VAL A 105 -0.39 5.03 -11.85
C VAL A 105 -1.60 4.64 -12.69
N GLY A 106 -2.83 5.04 -12.28
CA GLY A 106 -4.06 4.67 -12.97
C GLY A 106 -4.29 5.42 -14.30
N ASN A 107 -3.59 6.53 -14.51
CA ASN A 107 -3.55 7.24 -15.79
C ASN A 107 -2.55 6.64 -16.80
N ALA A 108 -1.67 5.74 -16.36
CA ALA A 108 -0.86 4.94 -17.28
C ALA A 108 -1.71 3.76 -17.78
N PRO A 109 -1.76 3.47 -19.10
CA PRO A 109 -2.49 2.31 -19.61
C PRO A 109 -1.93 1.04 -18.98
N ASP A 110 -2.81 0.19 -18.44
CA ASP A 110 -2.45 -1.09 -17.85
C ASP A 110 -2.01 -2.06 -18.97
N ILE A 111 -0.72 -2.06 -19.31
CA ILE A 111 -0.13 -3.11 -20.15
C ILE A 111 0.37 -4.27 -19.29
N SER A 112 -0.49 -4.85 -18.44
CA SER A 112 -0.20 -6.12 -17.76
C SER A 112 -1.21 -7.23 -18.06
N ALA A 113 -1.65 -7.30 -19.32
CA ALA A 113 -2.32 -8.47 -19.90
C ALA A 113 -1.57 -8.98 -21.15
N ALA A 114 -0.28 -9.30 -21.01
CA ALA A 114 0.48 -9.98 -22.07
C ALA A 114 1.58 -10.87 -21.50
N SER A 115 1.20 -11.89 -20.73
CA SER A 115 2.04 -13.07 -20.53
C SER A 115 1.17 -14.23 -20.03
N GLY A 116 0.40 -14.81 -20.95
CA GLY A 116 -0.45 -15.95 -20.65
C GLY A 116 -1.24 -16.45 -21.87
N GLY A 117 -0.56 -17.21 -22.74
CA GLY A 117 -1.23 -18.16 -23.64
C GLY A 117 -1.61 -17.64 -25.02
N LEU A 118 -0.84 -18.06 -26.02
CA LEU A 118 -1.34 -18.25 -27.38
C LEU A 118 -2.54 -19.20 -27.33
N ALA A 119 -3.76 -18.67 -27.35
CA ALA A 119 -4.94 -19.42 -27.75
C ALA A 119 -5.38 -18.89 -29.12
N SER A 120 -5.01 -19.67 -30.12
CA SER A 120 -5.42 -19.59 -31.52
C SER A 120 -6.91 -19.24 -31.67
N TRP A 121 -7.21 -18.03 -32.11
CA TRP A 121 -8.51 -17.71 -32.72
C TRP A 121 -8.46 -18.14 -34.18
N ASN A 122 -8.80 -19.40 -34.42
CA ASN A 122 -9.06 -19.90 -35.76
C ASN A 122 -10.57 -19.82 -36.04
N CYS A 123 -10.92 -18.90 -36.93
CA CYS A 123 -11.92 -19.01 -38.00
C CYS A 123 -12.90 -20.21 -37.96
N PHE A 124 -14.22 -19.97 -37.89
CA PHE A 124 -15.20 -20.56 -38.84
C PHE A 124 -16.66 -20.05 -38.67
N THR A 125 -17.22 -19.56 -39.80
CA THR A 125 -18.63 -19.61 -40.30
C THR A 125 -19.80 -19.10 -39.45
N LYS A 126 -20.55 -18.06 -39.86
CA LYS A 126 -21.57 -17.99 -40.94
C LYS A 126 -22.60 -19.13 -40.97
N ASN A 127 -23.85 -18.72 -40.77
CA ASN A 127 -25.14 -19.32 -41.20
C ASN A 127 -25.54 -20.68 -40.62
N LEU A 128 -26.58 -20.63 -39.77
CA LEU A 128 -27.86 -21.32 -39.98
C LEU A 128 -28.97 -20.49 -39.33
#